data_AF-A0A011PDS8-F1
#
_entry.id   AF-A0A011PDS8-F1
#
_cell.length_a   1.000
_cell.length_b   1.000
_cell.length_c   1.000
_cell.angle_alpha   90.00
_cell.angle_beta   90.00
_cell.angle_gamma   90.00
#
_symmetry.space_group_name_H-M   'P 1'
#
loop_
_entity.id
_entity.type
_entity.pdbx_description
1 polymer ?
#
loop_
_entity_poly.entity_id
_entity_poly.type
_entity_poly.pdbx_seq_one_letter_code
_entity_poly.pdbx_strand_id
1 'polypeptide(L)' 'MYAAAKDGTISEVTYMWPRPGQTDPVVKVAYVTRIGDQVCAVGYYK' A
#
# COMPACT_ATOMS: atom_id res chain seq x y z
N MET A 1 2.01 0.64 6.43
CA MET A 1 2.07 1.48 5.21
C MET A 1 2.97 2.69 5.40
N TYR A 2 2.57 3.70 6.19
CA TYR A 2 3.34 4.94 6.37
C TYR A 2 4.76 4.75 6.91
N ALA A 3 4.95 3.89 7.92
CA ALA A 3 6.28 3.60 8.47
C ALA A 3 7.22 2.86 7.49
N ALA A 4 6.67 2.19 6.47
CA ALA A 4 7.45 1.48 5.47
C ALA A 4 7.87 2.37 4.29
N ALA A 5 7.17 3.49 4.07
CA ALA A 5 7.48 4.42 2.99
C ALA A 5 8.73 5.25 3.35
N LYS A 6 9.78 5.15 2.52
CA LYS A 6 11.04 5.89 2.67
C LYS A 6 11.41 6.52 1.35
N ASP A 7 12.02 7.71 1.39
CA ASP A 7 12.46 8.39 0.17
C ASP A 7 13.52 7.54 -0.55
N GLY A 8 13.42 7.50 -1.88
CA GLY A 8 14.35 6.75 -2.74
C GLY A 8 14.25 5.22 -2.62
N THR A 9 13.26 4.68 -1.91
CA THR A 9 13.07 3.23 -1.75
C THR A 9 11.62 2.82 -1.99
N ILE A 10 11.42 1.77 -2.78
CA ILE A 10 10.11 1.11 -2.89
C ILE A 10 10.08 -0.04 -1.89
N SER A 11 9.11 -0.01 -0.96
CA SER A 11 8.88 -1.08 0.01
C SER A 11 7.58 -1.81 -0.28
N GLU A 12 7.53 -3.12 -0.05
CA GLU A 12 6.31 -3.91 -0.14
C GLU A 12 5.62 -4.01 1.23
N VAL A 13 4.29 -3.87 1.25
CA VAL A 13 3.46 -4.07 2.45
C VAL A 13 2.25 -4.92 2.12
N THR A 14 1.98 -5.91 2.98
CA THR A 14 0.80 -6.77 2.89
C THR A 14 -0.18 -6.39 3.99
N TYR A 15 -1.45 -6.16 3.64
CA TYR A 15 -2.50 -5.76 4.58
C TYR A 15 -3.89 -6.19 4.09
N MET A 16 -4.86 -6.14 4.99
CA MET A 16 -6.26 -6.46 4.69
C MET A 16 -6.98 -5.21 4.21
N TRP A 17 -7.62 -5.26 3.04
CA TRP A 17 -8.36 -4.13 2.47
C TRP A 17 -9.51 -4.62 1.57
N PRO A 18 -10.70 -4.00 1.62
CA PRO A 18 -11.81 -4.38 0.75
C PRO A 18 -11.54 -4.03 -0.71
N ARG A 19 -12.05 -4.85 -1.64
CA ARG A 19 -12.07 -4.52 -3.07
C ARG A 19 -13.00 -3.32 -3.32
N PRO A 20 -12.80 -2.55 -4.41
CA PRO A 20 -13.73 -1.49 -4.77
C PRO A 20 -15.17 -2.02 -4.88
N GLY A 21 -16.12 -1.38 -4.18
CA GLY A 21 -17.52 -1.80 -4.15
C GLY A 21 -17.84 -2.99 -3.22
N GLN A 22 -16.88 -3.50 -2.46
CA GLN A 22 -17.08 -4.58 -1.47
C GLN A 22 -16.79 -4.07 -0.05
N THR A 23 -17.29 -4.79 0.96
CA THR A 23 -17.05 -4.48 2.38
C THR A 23 -16.08 -5.45 3.04
N ASP A 24 -16.06 -6.71 2.57
CA ASP A 24 -15.22 -7.74 3.17
C ASP A 24 -13.75 -7.51 2.81
N PRO A 25 -12.86 -7.39 3.81
CA PRO A 25 -11.46 -7.15 3.55
C PRO A 25 -10.78 -8.43 3.06
N VAL A 26 -9.94 -8.29 2.03
CA VAL A 26 -9.12 -9.37 1.48
C VAL A 26 -7.64 -8.99 1.55
N VAL A 27 -6.76 -9.95 1.33
CA VAL A 27 -5.31 -9.69 1.29
C VAL A 27 -4.98 -8.80 0.08
N LYS A 28 -4.34 -7.67 0.37
CA LYS A 28 -3.80 -6.74 -0.63
C LYS A 28 -2.31 -6.56 -0.39
N VAL A 29 -1.55 -6.56 -1.48
CA VAL A 29 -0.12 -6.24 -1.51
C VAL A 29 0.03 -4.86 -2.13
N ALA A 30 0.80 -3.97 -1.51
CA ALA A 30 1.10 -2.66 -2.08
C ALA A 30 2.60 -2.34 -2.06
N TYR A 31 3.04 -1.69 -3.11
CA TYR A 31 4.34 -1.04 -3.22
C TYR A 31 4.19 0.41 -2.79
N VAL A 32 5.02 0.84 -1.84
CA VAL A 32 4.94 2.17 -1.22
C VAL A 32 6.29 2.88 -1.30
N THR A 33 6.25 4.18 -1.51
CA THR A 33 7.42 5.07 -1.48
C THR A 33 7.01 6.42 -0.89
N ARG A 34 7.96 7.11 -0.25
CA ARG A 34 7.76 8.50 0.19
C ARG A 34 8.30 9.44 -0.89
N ILE A 35 7.57 10.51 -1.16
CA ILE A 35 7.95 11.61 -2.05
C ILE A 35 7.66 12.91 -1.30
N GLY A 36 8.69 13.49 -0.69
CA GLY A 36 8.54 14.72 0.11
C GLY A 36 7.68 14.48 1.36
N ASP A 37 6.51 15.10 1.42
CA ASP A 37 5.52 14.92 2.50
C ASP A 37 4.42 13.90 2.17
N GLN A 38 4.42 13.34 0.95
CA GLN A 38 3.41 12.38 0.51
C GLN A 38 3.92 10.94 0.53
N VAL A 39 2.99 10.01 0.77
CA VAL A 39 3.20 8.58 0.57
C VAL A 39 2.42 8.15 -0.67
N CYS A 40 3.15 7.74 -1.70
CA CYS A 40 2.58 7.21 -2.93
C CYS A 40 2.52 5.69 -2.84
N ALA A 41 1.41 5.11 -3.30
CA ALA A 41 1.23 3.66 -3.25
C ALA A 41 0.40 3.13 -4.40
N VAL A 42 0.77 1.95 -4.88
CA VAL A 42 0.00 1.15 -5.83
C VAL A 42 -0.03 -0.29 -5.32
N GLY A 43 -1.17 -0.96 -5.45
CA GLY A 43 -1.30 -2.32 -4.94
C GLY A 43 -2.30 -3.15 -5.71
N TYR A 44 -2.13 -4.47 -5.58
CA TYR A 44 -2.98 -5.48 -6.18
C TYR A 44 -3.58 -6.36 -5.09
N TYR A 45 -4.75 -6.92 -5.38
CA TYR A 45 -5.36 -7.92 -4.52
C TYR A 45 -4.82 -9.30 -4.89
N LYS A 46 -4.43 -10.08 -3.89
CA LYS A 46 -4.04 -11.48 -4.10
C LYS A 46 -5.26 -12.35 -4.36
#